data_AF-Q9I761-F1
#
_entry.id   AF-Q9I761-F1
#
_cell.length_a   1.000
_cell.length_b   1.000
_cell.length_c   1.000
_cell.angle_alpha   90.00
_cell.angle_beta   90.00
_cell.angle_gamma   90.00
#
_symmetry.space_group_name_H-M   'P 1'
#
loop_
_entity.id
_entity.type
_entity.pdbx_description
1 polymer ?
#
loop_
_entity_poly.entity_id
_entity_poly.type
_entity_poly.pdbx_seq_one_letter_code
_entity_poly.pdbx_strand_id
1 'polypeptide(L)'
;MFEKAILPLALGACLAFAAPAWAEGDSPDNPKPLADDVALPLPCGGEMVFRHVYVLAEGALDDREVNLGYAFNEGEAGYQQSFISGYRRDYVNGQFSLADLAPAWQQKLSASLPKPAAGTPLKPMLYFIGKYEVTARQYAAVMSQAAALSGQGEAPACDVPDGMAARLPKVNLSRFDAERFGAVYSAWLLKNHPELLPVSGRGKNPEDGGIGFVRLPTEVEWEFAARGGQAVSRQELEGRLFPRKVEGSDQEGPLGDWAVYNQVAGGTGQAARLLPVGMKRPNPLGLFDVIGNAAEMVQESFQLVHAGRRQGTYGGFVVKGGNYLEGEMTLFTGMRREYPLFAADGSEQRNETTGFRVAIGALSAPRSRYPELFAQWQKEGRLAALTDAIDDAQDPTKQLDGIIAATRDPQMQAQLAQINEELKRNVSLIARQREEAAGNLIQSAALVAETINNYNIRLTNLKKDREKAVAARDQATAQLYAGAIANGRSALDGALAIYIDNLATGTRYTDAVIQAQFQRIQEELNRNPVLGKSLVKRATLFVKHVGDYRQQHRAEPEAVLKELLASSGR
;
A
#
# COMPACT_ATOMS: atom_id res chain seq x y z
N MET A 1 -69.76 12.56 -46.17
CA MET A 1 -70.30 11.25 -46.59
C MET A 1 -69.35 10.17 -46.08
N PHE A 2 -69.89 9.24 -45.29
CA PHE A 2 -69.28 8.07 -44.66
C PHE A 2 -68.29 8.26 -43.49
N GLU A 3 -68.86 8.02 -42.30
CA GLU A 3 -68.26 7.63 -41.03
C GLU A 3 -67.54 6.27 -41.08
N LYS A 4 -66.79 6.02 -39.99
CA LYS A 4 -66.46 4.76 -39.28
C LYS A 4 -64.96 4.46 -39.27
N ALA A 5 -64.35 3.96 -38.22
CA ALA A 5 -64.59 3.85 -36.79
C ALA A 5 -63.26 3.31 -36.22
N ILE A 6 -62.83 3.78 -35.05
CA ILE A 6 -61.60 3.34 -34.37
C ILE A 6 -61.93 2.10 -33.51
N LEU A 7 -61.09 1.06 -33.57
CA LEU A 7 -60.99 0.02 -32.54
C LEU A 7 -59.49 -0.41 -32.42
N PRO A 8 -58.85 -0.28 -31.24
CA PRO A 8 -57.46 -0.72 -31.06
C PRO A 8 -57.40 -2.16 -30.53
N LEU A 9 -56.53 -2.99 -31.11
CA LEU A 9 -56.21 -4.33 -30.63
C LEU A 9 -54.88 -4.28 -29.87
N ALA A 10 -54.91 -4.65 -28.59
CA ALA A 10 -53.73 -4.80 -27.74
C ALA A 10 -53.02 -6.13 -28.07
N LEU A 11 -51.71 -6.08 -28.36
CA LEU A 11 -50.81 -7.22 -28.32
C LEU A 11 -49.83 -7.02 -27.14
N GLY A 12 -49.86 -7.93 -26.18
CA GLY A 12 -48.91 -7.98 -25.08
C GLY A 12 -47.53 -8.43 -25.56
N ALA A 13 -46.50 -7.64 -25.25
CA ALA A 13 -45.10 -8.00 -25.45
C ALA A 13 -44.54 -8.62 -24.16
N CYS A 14 -44.27 -9.93 -24.17
CA CYS A 14 -43.41 -10.57 -23.19
C CYS A 14 -41.96 -10.16 -23.44
N LEU A 15 -41.39 -9.34 -22.56
CA LEU A 15 -39.95 -9.08 -22.48
C LEU A 15 -39.25 -10.26 -21.79
N ALA A 16 -38.70 -11.17 -22.59
CA ALA A 16 -37.71 -12.12 -22.11
C ALA A 16 -36.37 -11.39 -21.92
N PHE A 17 -35.90 -11.27 -20.67
CA PHE A 17 -34.56 -10.80 -20.35
C PHE A 17 -33.53 -11.83 -20.85
N ALA A 18 -32.87 -11.53 -21.96
CA ALA A 18 -31.65 -12.23 -22.37
C ALA A 18 -30.50 -11.81 -21.45
N ALA A 19 -29.86 -12.78 -20.79
CA ALA A 19 -28.63 -12.55 -20.03
C ALA A 19 -27.52 -12.04 -20.96
N PRO A 20 -26.69 -11.06 -20.54
CA PRO A 20 -25.59 -10.58 -21.37
C PRO A 20 -24.58 -11.72 -21.59
N ALA A 21 -24.32 -12.06 -22.84
CA ALA A 21 -23.22 -12.94 -23.21
C ALA A 21 -21.89 -12.24 -22.86
N TRP A 22 -21.01 -12.96 -22.17
CA TRP A 22 -19.71 -12.49 -21.70
C TRP A 22 -18.83 -12.09 -22.88
N ALA A 23 -18.12 -10.97 -22.76
CA ALA A 23 -17.06 -10.62 -23.70
C ALA A 23 -15.95 -11.68 -23.59
N GLU A 24 -15.41 -12.11 -24.75
CA GLU A 24 -14.27 -13.02 -24.83
C GLU A 24 -13.11 -12.51 -23.97
N GLY A 25 -12.91 -13.11 -22.79
CA GLY A 25 -11.84 -12.75 -21.84
C GLY A 25 -12.22 -12.85 -20.35
N ASP A 26 -13.51 -12.79 -20.02
CA ASP A 26 -13.95 -12.81 -18.62
C ASP A 26 -14.14 -14.25 -18.10
N SER A 27 -13.19 -14.72 -17.30
CA SER A 27 -13.32 -15.97 -16.53
C SER A 27 -14.35 -15.79 -15.40
N PRO A 28 -15.13 -16.82 -15.00
CA PRO A 28 -15.99 -16.74 -13.83
C PRO A 28 -15.22 -16.38 -12.54
N ASP A 29 -13.91 -16.68 -12.51
CA ASP A 29 -12.99 -16.39 -11.41
C ASP A 29 -12.31 -15.00 -11.52
N ASN A 30 -12.34 -14.36 -12.70
CA ASN A 30 -11.82 -13.01 -12.93
C ASN A 30 -12.79 -12.14 -13.76
N PRO A 31 -13.94 -11.73 -13.21
CA PRO A 31 -14.95 -10.99 -13.96
C PRO A 31 -14.56 -9.56 -14.37
N LYS A 32 -13.41 -9.04 -13.91
CA LYS A 32 -12.92 -7.68 -14.16
C LYS A 32 -11.39 -7.66 -14.35
N PRO A 33 -10.83 -8.31 -15.37
CA PRO A 33 -9.38 -8.51 -15.50
C PRO A 33 -8.60 -7.18 -15.57
N LEU A 34 -7.43 -7.14 -14.93
CA LEU A 34 -6.44 -6.06 -15.04
C LEU A 34 -5.13 -6.61 -15.62
N ALA A 35 -4.36 -5.77 -16.32
CA ALA A 35 -3.17 -6.19 -17.05
C ALA A 35 -2.07 -6.80 -16.16
N ASP A 36 -2.00 -6.33 -14.91
CA ASP A 36 -1.05 -6.74 -13.87
C ASP A 36 -1.64 -7.75 -12.88
N ASP A 37 -2.79 -8.37 -13.20
CA ASP A 37 -3.32 -9.50 -12.44
C ASP A 37 -2.40 -10.72 -12.56
N VAL A 38 -2.07 -11.30 -11.41
CA VAL A 38 -1.39 -12.60 -11.32
C VAL A 38 -2.34 -13.64 -10.74
N ALA A 39 -2.17 -14.89 -11.13
CA ALA A 39 -3.10 -15.95 -10.76
C ALA A 39 -2.38 -17.26 -10.48
N LEU A 40 -2.98 -18.06 -9.60
CA LEU A 40 -2.60 -19.44 -9.33
C LEU A 40 -3.72 -20.38 -9.83
N PRO A 41 -3.40 -21.54 -10.40
CA PRO A 41 -4.41 -22.47 -10.88
C PRO A 41 -5.22 -23.06 -9.72
N LEU A 42 -6.44 -23.50 -9.99
CA LEU A 42 -7.26 -24.28 -9.06
C LEU A 42 -7.26 -25.76 -9.45
N PRO A 43 -7.50 -26.67 -8.49
CA PRO A 43 -7.96 -28.01 -8.84
C PRO A 43 -9.22 -27.91 -9.71
N CYS A 44 -9.39 -28.84 -10.65
CA CYS A 44 -10.57 -28.84 -11.53
C CYS A 44 -10.70 -27.66 -12.52
N GLY A 45 -9.63 -26.90 -12.70
CA GLY A 45 -9.58 -25.78 -13.65
C GLY A 45 -10.16 -24.49 -13.10
N GLY A 46 -9.80 -23.37 -13.75
CA GLY A 46 -10.01 -22.03 -13.22
C GLY A 46 -8.82 -21.52 -12.43
N GLU A 47 -9.02 -20.41 -11.72
CA GLU A 47 -7.92 -19.65 -11.14
C GLU A 47 -8.28 -18.93 -9.84
N MET A 48 -7.29 -18.73 -8.98
CA MET A 48 -7.34 -17.77 -7.88
C MET A 48 -6.53 -16.55 -8.27
N VAL A 49 -7.18 -15.39 -8.39
CA VAL A 49 -6.55 -14.15 -8.87
C VAL A 49 -6.10 -13.30 -7.68
N PHE A 50 -4.90 -12.72 -7.80
CA PHE A 50 -4.29 -11.88 -6.78
C PHE A 50 -3.93 -10.51 -7.35
N ARG A 51 -4.05 -9.49 -6.50
CA ARG A 51 -3.43 -8.18 -6.71
C ARG A 51 -2.10 -8.13 -5.97
N HIS A 52 -1.13 -7.45 -6.55
CA HIS A 52 0.12 -7.15 -5.89
C HIS A 52 -0.01 -5.88 -5.05
N VAL A 53 0.61 -5.89 -3.88
CA VAL A 53 0.81 -4.71 -3.03
C VAL A 53 2.30 -4.59 -2.80
N TYR A 54 2.86 -3.39 -2.92
CA TYR A 54 4.28 -3.18 -2.65
C TYR A 54 4.53 -2.10 -1.60
N VAL A 55 5.62 -2.29 -0.86
CA VAL A 55 6.22 -1.32 0.04
C VAL A 55 7.65 -1.07 -0.45
N LEU A 56 8.07 0.18 -0.54
CA LEU A 56 9.47 0.50 -0.83
C LEU A 56 10.31 0.32 0.43
N ALA A 57 11.19 -0.67 0.42
CA ALA A 57 12.03 -1.05 1.55
C ALA A 57 13.42 -1.48 1.07
N GLU A 58 14.43 -1.42 1.94
CA GLU A 58 15.79 -1.90 1.63
C GLU A 58 15.85 -3.43 1.43
N GLY A 59 14.94 -4.16 2.07
CA GLY A 59 14.78 -5.59 1.91
C GLY A 59 13.72 -6.16 2.84
N ALA A 60 13.90 -7.41 3.25
CA ALA A 60 12.90 -8.15 4.02
C ALA A 60 12.88 -7.82 5.52
N LEU A 61 13.94 -7.22 6.06
CA LEU A 61 14.00 -6.80 7.47
C LEU A 61 13.47 -5.38 7.70
N ASP A 62 13.55 -4.52 6.67
CA ASP A 62 12.99 -3.16 6.70
C ASP A 62 11.45 -3.19 6.60
N ASP A 63 10.79 -2.09 6.94
CA ASP A 63 9.34 -1.97 6.87
C ASP A 63 8.85 -0.52 6.71
N ARG A 64 7.53 -0.36 6.65
CA ARG A 64 6.88 0.94 6.65
C ARG A 64 5.90 1.02 7.81
N GLU A 65 6.02 2.05 8.64
CA GLU A 65 4.96 2.39 9.59
C GLU A 65 3.68 2.81 8.84
N VAL A 66 2.57 2.25 9.29
CA VAL A 66 1.23 2.60 8.84
C VAL A 66 0.31 2.83 10.03
N ASN A 67 -0.66 3.71 9.82
CA ASN A 67 -1.75 3.92 10.76
C ASN A 67 -2.95 3.09 10.33
N LEU A 68 -3.49 2.32 11.27
CA LEU A 68 -4.66 1.47 11.10
C LEU A 68 -5.78 1.94 12.02
N GLY A 69 -6.99 1.44 11.79
CA GLY A 69 -8.21 1.89 12.46
C GLY A 69 -8.61 3.30 12.03
N TYR A 70 -9.38 3.99 12.87
CA TYR A 70 -9.83 5.34 12.58
C TYR A 70 -9.77 6.23 13.83
N ALA A 71 -9.27 7.46 13.67
CA ALA A 71 -9.23 8.44 14.73
C ALA A 71 -10.62 9.11 14.86
N PHE A 72 -11.52 8.46 15.59
CA PHE A 72 -12.87 8.99 15.83
C PHE A 72 -12.83 10.28 16.66
N ASN A 73 -13.62 11.28 16.25
CA ASN A 73 -13.87 12.46 17.07
C ASN A 73 -15.04 12.24 18.04
N GLU A 74 -15.06 12.98 19.15
CA GLU A 74 -16.23 13.01 20.03
C GLU A 74 -17.48 13.43 19.24
N GLY A 75 -18.55 12.63 19.36
CA GLY A 75 -19.80 12.83 18.63
C GLY A 75 -19.91 12.07 17.29
N GLU A 76 -18.83 11.50 16.77
CA GLU A 76 -18.90 10.64 15.58
C GLU A 76 -19.46 9.25 15.90
N ALA A 77 -20.20 8.69 14.93
CA ALA A 77 -20.64 7.31 14.99
C ALA A 77 -19.43 6.37 15.05
N GLY A 78 -19.32 5.59 16.13
CA GLY A 78 -18.20 4.68 16.39
C GLY A 78 -17.18 5.20 17.42
N TYR A 79 -17.27 6.44 17.89
CA TYR A 79 -16.37 6.97 18.92
C TYR A 79 -16.30 6.10 20.18
N GLN A 80 -17.46 5.62 20.66
CA GLN A 80 -17.56 4.70 21.81
C GLN A 80 -16.97 3.30 21.53
N GLN A 81 -16.56 3.01 20.30
CA GLN A 81 -15.90 1.77 19.88
C GLN A 81 -14.44 1.99 19.50
N SER A 82 -13.85 3.14 19.88
CA SER A 82 -12.43 3.44 19.61
C SER A 82 -11.47 2.41 20.22
N PHE A 83 -11.85 1.74 21.30
CA PHE A 83 -11.07 0.63 21.85
C PHE A 83 -11.11 -0.66 20.98
N ILE A 84 -12.00 -0.74 19.98
CA ILE A 84 -12.11 -1.85 19.02
C ILE A 84 -11.39 -1.49 17.73
N SER A 85 -11.83 -0.40 17.09
CA SER A 85 -11.44 -0.02 15.72
C SER A 85 -10.74 1.36 15.66
N GLY A 86 -10.33 1.89 16.82
CA GLY A 86 -9.66 3.19 16.89
C GLY A 86 -8.26 3.17 16.29
N TYR A 87 -7.72 4.36 16.12
CA TYR A 87 -6.36 4.59 15.63
C TYR A 87 -5.31 3.74 16.36
N ARG A 88 -4.47 3.05 15.60
CA ARG A 88 -3.30 2.34 16.10
C ARG A 88 -2.17 2.32 15.08
N ARG A 89 -0.93 2.36 15.54
CA ARG A 89 0.27 2.18 14.70
C ARG A 89 0.55 0.70 14.49
N ASP A 90 1.01 0.37 13.29
CA ASP A 90 1.51 -0.96 12.92
C ASP A 90 2.56 -0.82 11.80
N TYR A 91 3.12 -1.94 11.36
CA TYR A 91 4.18 -1.96 10.35
C TYR A 91 3.84 -2.95 9.23
N VAL A 92 4.18 -2.60 8.00
CA VAL A 92 3.90 -3.43 6.82
C VAL A 92 5.12 -3.51 5.91
N ASN A 93 5.40 -4.70 5.41
CA ASN A 93 6.34 -4.93 4.33
C ASN A 93 5.86 -6.10 3.46
N GLY A 94 6.37 -6.19 2.23
CA GLY A 94 6.22 -7.36 1.38
C GLY A 94 7.30 -8.41 1.66
N GLN A 95 6.97 -9.68 1.45
CA GLN A 95 7.91 -10.80 1.65
C GLN A 95 8.76 -11.11 0.40
N PHE A 96 8.33 -10.65 -0.76
CA PHE A 96 8.93 -11.01 -2.05
C PHE A 96 9.52 -9.79 -2.75
N SER A 97 10.66 -9.93 -3.39
CA SER A 97 11.15 -9.02 -4.43
C SER A 97 10.68 -9.52 -5.80
N LEU A 98 10.85 -8.72 -6.85
CA LEU A 98 10.56 -9.16 -8.22
C LEU A 98 11.32 -10.46 -8.59
N ALA A 99 12.55 -10.61 -8.13
CA ALA A 99 13.39 -11.79 -8.41
C ALA A 99 12.88 -13.08 -7.73
N ASP A 100 12.04 -12.97 -6.70
CA ASP A 100 11.48 -14.13 -5.99
C ASP A 100 10.31 -14.77 -6.75
N LEU A 101 9.71 -14.06 -7.70
CA LEU A 101 8.51 -14.47 -8.41
C LEU A 101 8.82 -15.41 -9.58
N ALA A 102 7.81 -16.17 -10.02
CA ALA A 102 7.89 -16.95 -11.24
C ALA A 102 8.09 -16.03 -12.48
N PRO A 103 8.81 -16.45 -13.53
CA PRO A 103 9.10 -15.60 -14.70
C PRO A 103 7.86 -14.95 -15.33
N ALA A 104 6.74 -15.68 -15.40
CA ALA A 104 5.48 -15.15 -15.93
C ALA A 104 4.94 -13.97 -15.10
N TRP A 105 5.08 -14.03 -13.77
CA TRP A 105 4.67 -12.94 -12.87
C TRP A 105 5.65 -11.76 -12.96
N GLN A 106 6.96 -12.04 -13.10
CA GLN A 106 7.94 -10.99 -13.33
C GLN A 106 7.61 -10.17 -14.58
N GLN A 107 7.30 -10.84 -15.69
CA GLN A 107 6.95 -10.18 -16.94
C GLN A 107 5.70 -9.29 -16.79
N LYS A 108 4.66 -9.79 -16.12
CA LYS A 108 3.42 -9.05 -15.89
C LYS A 108 3.62 -7.82 -15.00
N LEU A 109 4.38 -7.96 -13.92
CA LEU A 109 4.49 -6.93 -12.88
C LEU A 109 5.61 -5.90 -13.13
N SER A 110 6.60 -6.22 -13.97
CA SER A 110 7.77 -5.33 -14.20
C SER A 110 7.37 -3.92 -14.68
N ALA A 111 6.26 -3.80 -15.41
CA ALA A 111 5.78 -2.52 -15.92
C ALA A 111 5.01 -1.68 -14.88
N SER A 112 4.36 -2.34 -13.90
CA SER A 112 3.58 -1.67 -12.85
C SER A 112 4.40 -1.29 -11.62
N LEU A 113 5.62 -1.84 -11.47
CA LEU A 113 6.48 -1.57 -10.33
C LEU A 113 7.40 -0.37 -10.60
N PRO A 114 7.74 0.42 -9.56
CA PRO A 114 8.75 1.45 -9.68
C PRO A 114 10.09 0.81 -10.08
N LYS A 115 10.73 1.38 -11.09
CA LYS A 115 12.06 0.94 -11.53
C LYS A 115 13.09 1.41 -10.50
N PRO A 116 13.87 0.52 -9.88
CA PRO A 116 14.96 0.94 -9.02
C PRO A 116 15.90 1.84 -9.83
N ALA A 117 16.10 3.09 -9.39
CA ALA A 117 17.12 3.92 -10.01
C ALA A 117 18.50 3.39 -9.61
N ALA A 118 19.53 3.66 -10.41
CA ALA A 118 20.88 3.29 -10.01
C ALA A 118 21.28 4.06 -8.74
N GLY A 119 21.88 3.37 -7.76
CA GLY A 119 22.34 3.97 -6.49
C GLY A 119 21.24 4.18 -5.43
N THR A 120 20.04 3.70 -5.70
CA THR A 120 18.84 3.97 -4.91
C THR A 120 18.56 2.76 -4.00
N PRO A 121 18.63 2.87 -2.65
CA PRO A 121 18.63 1.70 -1.77
C PRO A 121 17.31 0.92 -1.67
N LEU A 122 16.17 1.54 -2.00
CA LEU A 122 14.87 0.89 -1.81
C LEU A 122 14.47 0.12 -3.07
N LYS A 123 13.84 -1.03 -2.84
CA LYS A 123 13.22 -1.87 -3.86
C LYS A 123 11.75 -2.13 -3.50
N PRO A 124 10.88 -2.36 -4.49
CA PRO A 124 9.52 -2.80 -4.19
C PRO A 124 9.56 -4.20 -3.58
N MET A 125 9.17 -4.28 -2.31
CA MET A 125 8.90 -5.51 -1.59
C MET A 125 7.40 -5.78 -1.66
N LEU A 126 7.04 -6.90 -2.27
CA LEU A 126 5.71 -7.31 -2.65
C LEU A 126 5.09 -8.31 -1.67
N TYR A 127 3.80 -8.18 -1.46
CA TYR A 127 2.94 -9.28 -1.04
C TYR A 127 1.72 -9.37 -1.97
N PHE A 128 1.01 -10.49 -1.90
CA PHE A 128 -0.13 -10.77 -2.78
C PHE A 128 -1.36 -11.05 -1.95
N ILE A 129 -2.47 -10.43 -2.33
CA ILE A 129 -3.77 -10.61 -1.69
C ILE A 129 -4.83 -10.90 -2.76
N GLY A 130 -5.75 -11.80 -2.45
CA GLY A 130 -6.81 -12.24 -3.33
C GLY A 130 -7.60 -11.04 -3.82
N LYS A 131 -7.83 -10.97 -5.14
CA LYS A 131 -8.52 -9.85 -5.77
C LYS A 131 -9.99 -9.76 -5.34
N TYR A 132 -10.58 -10.92 -5.10
CA TYR A 132 -11.95 -11.14 -4.67
C TYR A 132 -11.95 -11.95 -3.38
N GLU A 133 -13.11 -12.01 -2.72
CA GLU A 133 -13.41 -13.02 -1.71
C GLU A 133 -13.38 -14.42 -2.34
N VAL A 134 -13.03 -15.45 -1.56
CA VAL A 134 -13.05 -16.84 -2.04
C VAL A 134 -14.50 -17.24 -2.35
N THR A 135 -14.77 -17.63 -3.59
CA THR A 135 -16.13 -18.00 -4.03
C THR A 135 -16.52 -19.42 -3.63
N ALA A 136 -17.82 -19.73 -3.66
CA ALA A 136 -18.33 -21.08 -3.44
C ALA A 136 -17.72 -22.12 -4.40
N ARG A 137 -17.53 -21.76 -5.67
CA ARG A 137 -16.85 -22.59 -6.68
C ARG A 137 -15.40 -22.87 -6.28
N GLN A 138 -14.63 -21.83 -5.98
CA GLN A 138 -13.22 -21.94 -5.60
C GLN A 138 -13.04 -22.77 -4.33
N TYR A 139 -13.91 -22.56 -3.33
CA TYR A 139 -13.91 -23.35 -2.10
C TYR A 139 -14.15 -24.84 -2.37
N ALA A 140 -15.18 -25.17 -3.16
CA ALA A 140 -15.48 -26.55 -3.52
C ALA A 140 -14.34 -27.23 -4.30
N ALA A 141 -13.77 -26.51 -5.28
CA ALA A 141 -12.65 -26.99 -6.08
C ALA A 141 -11.44 -27.39 -5.22
N VAL A 142 -11.03 -26.52 -4.29
CA VAL A 142 -9.92 -26.79 -3.37
C VAL A 142 -10.26 -27.90 -2.39
N MET A 143 -11.39 -27.79 -1.70
CA MET A 143 -11.72 -28.69 -0.60
C MET A 143 -12.04 -30.12 -1.08
N SER A 144 -12.44 -30.30 -2.35
CA SER A 144 -12.55 -31.62 -2.98
C SER A 144 -11.26 -32.44 -2.90
N GLN A 145 -10.10 -31.79 -2.86
CA GLN A 145 -8.79 -32.45 -2.85
C GLN A 145 -8.33 -32.85 -1.43
N ALA A 146 -9.05 -32.44 -0.39
CA ALA A 146 -8.60 -32.56 0.99
C ALA A 146 -8.32 -34.02 1.41
N ALA A 147 -9.20 -34.96 1.03
CA ALA A 147 -9.06 -36.38 1.33
C ALA A 147 -7.90 -37.02 0.54
N ALA A 148 -7.74 -36.66 -0.73
CA ALA A 148 -6.66 -37.18 -1.57
C ALA A 148 -5.28 -36.73 -1.09
N LEU A 149 -5.17 -35.48 -0.63
CA LEU A 149 -3.92 -34.92 -0.10
C LEU A 149 -3.59 -35.42 1.31
N SER A 150 -4.59 -35.88 2.09
CA SER A 150 -4.37 -36.53 3.38
C SER A 150 -4.20 -38.06 3.29
N GLY A 151 -4.25 -38.65 2.09
CA GLY A 151 -4.15 -40.10 1.90
C GLY A 151 -5.41 -40.88 2.33
N GLN A 152 -6.54 -40.20 2.48
CA GLN A 152 -7.82 -40.77 2.94
C GLN A 152 -8.80 -41.11 1.81
N GLY A 153 -8.39 -40.99 0.54
CA GLY A 153 -9.21 -41.33 -0.62
C GLY A 153 -8.57 -40.90 -1.93
N GLU A 154 -9.25 -41.16 -3.04
CA GLU A 154 -8.87 -40.62 -4.35
C GLU A 154 -9.42 -39.20 -4.53
N ALA A 155 -8.79 -38.42 -5.41
CA ALA A 155 -9.34 -37.12 -5.78
C ALA A 155 -10.66 -37.36 -6.53
N PRO A 156 -11.78 -36.76 -6.07
CA PRO A 156 -13.07 -36.98 -6.71
C PRO A 156 -13.07 -36.39 -8.12
N ALA A 157 -14.00 -36.87 -8.96
CA ALA A 157 -14.29 -36.23 -10.24
C ALA A 157 -14.69 -34.75 -10.00
N CYS A 158 -14.27 -33.88 -10.91
CA CYS A 158 -14.42 -32.43 -10.81
C CYS A 158 -15.87 -31.96 -10.96
N ASP A 159 -16.65 -32.14 -9.90
CA ASP A 159 -18.02 -31.63 -9.77
C ASP A 159 -18.01 -30.32 -8.98
N VAL A 160 -17.52 -29.26 -9.64
CA VAL A 160 -17.48 -27.91 -9.07
C VAL A 160 -18.78 -27.18 -9.41
N PRO A 161 -19.44 -26.50 -8.45
CA PRO A 161 -20.63 -25.72 -8.74
C PRO A 161 -20.37 -24.68 -9.84
N ASP A 162 -21.36 -24.48 -10.70
CA ASP A 162 -21.32 -23.49 -11.78
C ASP A 162 -22.50 -22.51 -11.69
N GLY A 163 -22.48 -21.47 -12.53
CA GLY A 163 -23.49 -20.44 -12.59
C GLY A 163 -23.30 -19.33 -11.54
N MET A 164 -24.27 -18.42 -11.48
CA MET A 164 -24.14 -17.18 -10.71
C MET A 164 -24.01 -17.42 -9.21
N ALA A 165 -24.71 -18.41 -8.67
CA ALA A 165 -24.63 -18.77 -7.25
C ALA A 165 -23.25 -19.30 -6.85
N ALA A 166 -22.55 -19.96 -7.77
CA ALA A 166 -21.20 -20.48 -7.53
C ALA A 166 -20.14 -19.37 -7.38
N ARG A 167 -20.46 -18.15 -7.87
CA ARG A 167 -19.62 -16.95 -7.78
C ARG A 167 -19.89 -16.09 -6.54
N LEU A 168 -20.84 -16.47 -5.69
CA LEU A 168 -21.04 -15.83 -4.39
C LEU A 168 -19.83 -16.12 -3.47
N PRO A 169 -19.45 -15.19 -2.58
CA PRO A 169 -18.44 -15.48 -1.57
C PRO A 169 -18.87 -16.67 -0.72
N LYS A 170 -17.93 -17.56 -0.41
CA LYS A 170 -18.20 -18.69 0.47
C LYS A 170 -18.27 -18.18 1.91
N VAL A 171 -19.49 -18.20 2.45
CA VAL A 171 -19.80 -17.88 3.85
C VAL A 171 -20.18 -19.11 4.65
N ASN A 172 -20.60 -18.93 5.91
CA ASN A 172 -20.97 -19.98 6.84
C ASN A 172 -19.80 -20.95 7.12
N LEU A 173 -18.62 -20.37 7.28
CA LEU A 173 -17.37 -21.05 7.56
C LEU A 173 -16.89 -20.71 8.97
N SER A 174 -16.20 -21.65 9.58
CA SER A 174 -15.42 -21.39 10.78
C SER A 174 -14.06 -20.82 10.41
N ARG A 175 -13.37 -20.27 11.42
CA ARG A 175 -11.98 -19.90 11.27
C ARG A 175 -11.10 -21.08 10.82
N PHE A 176 -11.37 -22.27 11.36
CA PHE A 176 -10.64 -23.49 11.05
C PHE A 176 -10.88 -23.98 9.62
N ASP A 177 -12.10 -23.80 9.07
CA ASP A 177 -12.36 -24.12 7.67
C ASP A 177 -11.52 -23.26 6.72
N ALA A 178 -11.40 -21.96 7.02
CA ALA A 178 -10.65 -21.02 6.19
C ALA A 178 -9.14 -21.31 6.23
N GLU A 179 -8.61 -21.64 7.41
CA GLU A 179 -7.24 -22.12 7.57
C GLU A 179 -7.02 -23.47 6.88
N ARG A 180 -8.01 -24.38 6.98
CA ARG A 180 -7.97 -25.67 6.28
C ARG A 180 -7.96 -25.50 4.77
N PHE A 181 -8.76 -24.58 4.23
CA PHE A 181 -8.71 -24.20 2.81
C PHE A 181 -7.31 -23.76 2.41
N GLY A 182 -6.68 -22.85 3.17
CA GLY A 182 -5.31 -22.40 2.92
C GLY A 182 -4.30 -23.55 2.91
N ALA A 183 -4.40 -24.48 3.86
CA ALA A 183 -3.54 -25.65 3.94
C ALA A 183 -3.74 -26.62 2.76
N VAL A 184 -4.98 -26.94 2.40
CA VAL A 184 -5.30 -27.85 1.28
C VAL A 184 -4.84 -27.23 -0.04
N TYR A 185 -5.11 -25.94 -0.25
CA TYR A 185 -4.71 -25.27 -1.49
C TYR A 185 -3.19 -25.19 -1.62
N SER A 186 -2.49 -24.85 -0.54
CA SER A 186 -1.02 -24.85 -0.51
C SER A 186 -0.45 -26.23 -0.83
N ALA A 187 -0.97 -27.29 -0.22
CA ALA A 187 -0.52 -28.66 -0.48
C ALA A 187 -0.76 -29.08 -1.93
N TRP A 188 -1.91 -28.70 -2.50
CA TRP A 188 -2.21 -28.98 -3.90
C TRP A 188 -1.26 -28.23 -4.85
N LEU A 189 -1.00 -26.94 -4.61
CA LEU A 189 -0.09 -26.12 -5.41
C LEU A 189 1.35 -26.64 -5.32
N LEU A 190 1.84 -26.98 -4.13
CA LEU A 190 3.17 -27.55 -3.94
C LEU A 190 3.35 -28.88 -4.67
N LYS A 191 2.30 -29.69 -4.77
CA LYS A 191 2.33 -30.99 -5.44
C LYS A 191 2.27 -30.87 -6.97
N ASN A 192 1.46 -29.94 -7.50
CA ASN A 192 1.12 -29.90 -8.93
C ASN A 192 1.76 -28.73 -9.68
N HIS A 193 2.00 -27.60 -9.00
CA HIS A 193 2.46 -26.34 -9.58
C HIS A 193 3.50 -25.59 -8.71
N PRO A 194 4.51 -26.25 -8.13
CA PRO A 194 5.51 -25.57 -7.29
C PRO A 194 6.28 -24.48 -8.04
N GLU A 195 6.40 -24.59 -9.36
CA GLU A 195 7.07 -23.63 -10.24
C GLU A 195 6.39 -22.26 -10.32
N LEU A 196 5.08 -22.20 -10.04
CA LEU A 196 4.30 -20.96 -10.08
C LEU A 196 4.34 -20.19 -8.75
N LEU A 197 4.72 -20.85 -7.67
CA LEU A 197 4.78 -20.23 -6.35
C LEU A 197 5.97 -19.26 -6.27
N PRO A 198 5.79 -18.07 -5.67
CA PRO A 198 6.93 -17.22 -5.33
C PRO A 198 7.82 -17.93 -4.30
N VAL A 199 9.12 -17.71 -4.37
CA VAL A 199 10.10 -18.32 -3.46
C VAL A 199 10.88 -17.19 -2.82
N SER A 200 10.61 -16.92 -1.55
CA SER A 200 11.35 -15.92 -0.77
C SER A 200 12.84 -16.27 -0.73
N GLY A 201 13.69 -15.37 -1.19
CA GLY A 201 15.13 -15.62 -1.29
C GLY A 201 15.44 -16.61 -2.42
N ARG A 202 14.76 -16.51 -3.56
CA ARG A 202 14.97 -17.42 -4.70
C ARG A 202 16.44 -17.40 -5.11
N GLY A 203 17.13 -18.52 -4.86
CA GLY A 203 18.52 -18.73 -5.21
C GLY A 203 18.69 -19.79 -6.30
N LYS A 204 19.91 -20.33 -6.42
CA LYS A 204 20.19 -21.46 -7.34
C LYS A 204 19.47 -22.74 -6.91
N ASN A 205 19.32 -22.95 -5.59
CA ASN A 205 18.60 -24.07 -5.01
C ASN A 205 17.27 -23.55 -4.42
N PRO A 206 16.11 -23.89 -5.02
CA PRO A 206 14.81 -23.46 -4.51
C PRO A 206 14.53 -23.91 -3.06
N GLU A 207 15.08 -25.05 -2.63
CA GLU A 207 14.92 -25.61 -1.29
C GLU A 207 15.57 -24.75 -0.18
N ASP A 208 16.58 -23.93 -0.53
CA ASP A 208 17.18 -23.00 0.42
C ASP A 208 16.29 -21.75 0.63
N GLY A 209 15.37 -21.50 -0.31
CA GLY A 209 14.38 -20.42 -0.27
C GLY A 209 13.12 -20.79 0.50
N GLY A 210 12.30 -19.79 0.80
CA GLY A 210 11.00 -19.95 1.42
C GLY A 210 9.93 -20.08 0.35
N ILE A 211 9.56 -21.30 -0.03
CA ILE A 211 8.46 -21.51 -0.98
C ILE A 211 7.15 -20.91 -0.45
N GLY A 212 6.43 -20.22 -1.32
CA GLY A 212 5.19 -19.56 -0.99
C GLY A 212 4.07 -20.53 -0.64
N PHE A 213 3.14 -20.10 0.20
CA PHE A 213 1.96 -20.83 0.59
C PHE A 213 0.77 -19.89 0.78
N VAL A 214 -0.44 -20.43 0.65
CA VAL A 214 -1.69 -19.70 0.79
C VAL A 214 -2.10 -19.65 2.26
N ARG A 215 -2.46 -18.46 2.73
CA ARG A 215 -2.95 -18.22 4.09
C ARG A 215 -4.03 -17.14 4.09
N LEU A 216 -4.59 -16.86 5.27
CA LEU A 216 -5.38 -15.65 5.47
C LEU A 216 -4.45 -14.43 5.51
N PRO A 217 -4.86 -13.26 4.99
CA PRO A 217 -4.09 -12.03 5.12
C PRO A 217 -3.97 -11.65 6.60
N THR A 218 -2.86 -11.01 6.97
CA THR A 218 -2.76 -10.35 8.27
C THR A 218 -3.71 -9.16 8.32
N GLU A 219 -4.08 -8.70 9.52
CA GLU A 219 -4.95 -7.55 9.71
C GLU A 219 -4.34 -6.30 9.06
N VAL A 220 -3.01 -6.15 9.17
CA VAL A 220 -2.27 -5.03 8.55
C VAL A 220 -2.19 -5.13 7.03
N GLU A 221 -1.93 -6.32 6.46
CA GLU A 221 -1.96 -6.53 5.01
C GLU A 221 -3.35 -6.23 4.46
N TRP A 222 -4.39 -6.77 5.11
CA TRP A 222 -5.76 -6.58 4.69
C TRP A 222 -6.13 -5.09 4.68
N GLU A 223 -5.87 -4.39 5.77
CA GLU A 223 -6.30 -3.00 5.91
C GLU A 223 -5.47 -2.04 5.05
N PHE A 224 -4.16 -2.24 4.95
CA PHE A 224 -3.31 -1.45 4.06
C PHE A 224 -3.76 -1.61 2.61
N ALA A 225 -4.04 -2.85 2.17
CA ALA A 225 -4.54 -3.11 0.83
C ALA A 225 -5.97 -2.57 0.62
N ALA A 226 -6.87 -2.73 1.59
CA ALA A 226 -8.25 -2.23 1.51
C ALA A 226 -8.32 -0.69 1.39
N ARG A 227 -7.40 0.02 2.05
CA ARG A 227 -7.26 1.49 1.97
C ARG A 227 -6.69 2.00 0.65
N GLY A 228 -6.09 1.13 -0.16
CA GLY A 228 -5.47 1.46 -1.44
C GLY A 228 -3.94 1.44 -1.43
N GLY A 229 -3.29 1.13 -0.30
CA GLY A 229 -1.86 0.87 -0.18
C GLY A 229 -0.96 1.84 -0.95
N GLN A 230 -0.19 1.32 -1.90
CA GLN A 230 0.70 2.12 -2.75
C GLN A 230 -0.02 3.03 -3.75
N ALA A 231 -1.31 2.83 -4.04
CA ALA A 231 -2.02 3.58 -5.09
C ALA A 231 -2.55 4.94 -4.62
N VAL A 232 -2.42 5.25 -3.32
CA VAL A 232 -2.98 6.46 -2.70
C VAL A 232 -1.90 7.23 -1.93
N SER A 233 -2.15 8.51 -1.66
CA SER A 233 -1.29 9.36 -0.82
C SER A 233 -1.32 8.96 0.65
N ARG A 234 -0.36 9.45 1.44
CA ARG A 234 -0.35 9.24 2.90
C ARG A 234 -1.64 9.76 3.54
N GLN A 235 -2.13 10.93 3.13
CA GLN A 235 -3.35 11.52 3.68
C GLN A 235 -4.60 10.68 3.36
N GLU A 236 -4.68 10.11 2.15
CA GLU A 236 -5.80 9.25 1.76
C GLU A 236 -5.81 7.93 2.54
N LEU A 237 -4.64 7.38 2.93
CA LEU A 237 -4.56 6.19 3.80
C LEU A 237 -5.19 6.43 5.19
N GLU A 238 -5.15 7.66 5.71
CA GLU A 238 -5.75 8.03 7.00
C GLU A 238 -7.28 8.20 6.92
N GLY A 239 -7.84 8.18 5.71
CA GLY A 239 -9.27 8.34 5.48
C GLY A 239 -10.11 7.24 6.13
N ARG A 240 -11.36 7.56 6.47
CA ARG A 240 -12.31 6.57 6.99
C ARG A 240 -12.58 5.47 5.96
N LEU A 241 -12.76 5.87 4.70
CA LEU A 241 -12.95 4.99 3.56
C LEU A 241 -11.80 5.18 2.58
N PHE A 242 -11.55 4.18 1.73
CA PHE A 242 -10.65 4.37 0.59
C PHE A 242 -11.22 5.41 -0.40
N PRO A 243 -10.35 6.08 -1.19
CA PRO A 243 -10.78 6.99 -2.25
C PRO A 243 -11.61 6.28 -3.33
N ARG A 244 -12.79 6.83 -3.61
CA ARG A 244 -13.80 6.44 -4.61
C ARG A 244 -13.90 7.50 -5.71
N LYS A 245 -12.76 7.80 -6.33
CA LYS A 245 -12.64 8.83 -7.37
C LYS A 245 -13.58 8.52 -8.56
N VAL A 246 -14.30 9.54 -9.01
CA VAL A 246 -15.17 9.49 -10.19
C VAL A 246 -14.52 10.32 -11.28
N GLU A 247 -14.37 9.76 -12.48
CA GLU A 247 -13.80 10.47 -13.62
C GLU A 247 -14.59 11.77 -13.92
N GLY A 248 -13.88 12.89 -14.01
CA GLY A 248 -14.47 14.21 -14.24
C GLY A 248 -15.12 14.85 -13.01
N SER A 249 -14.95 14.28 -11.81
CA SER A 249 -15.46 14.85 -10.55
C SER A 249 -14.35 14.99 -9.51
N ASP A 250 -14.35 16.12 -8.80
CA ASP A 250 -13.52 16.33 -7.60
C ASP A 250 -14.15 15.72 -6.34
N GLN A 251 -15.37 15.19 -6.44
CA GLN A 251 -16.09 14.56 -5.34
C GLN A 251 -15.96 13.03 -5.36
N GLU A 252 -15.89 12.46 -4.15
CA GLU A 252 -15.95 11.02 -3.94
C GLU A 252 -17.32 10.45 -4.31
N GLY A 253 -17.33 9.32 -5.01
CA GLY A 253 -18.57 8.61 -5.36
C GLY A 253 -19.28 8.02 -4.13
N PRO A 254 -20.58 7.70 -4.24
CA PRO A 254 -21.35 7.07 -3.17
C PRO A 254 -20.83 5.65 -2.87
N LEU A 255 -20.85 5.22 -1.61
CA LEU A 255 -20.32 3.90 -1.23
C LEU A 255 -21.03 2.74 -1.95
N GLY A 256 -22.32 2.89 -2.25
CA GLY A 256 -23.14 1.89 -2.95
C GLY A 256 -22.64 1.45 -4.33
N ASP A 257 -21.77 2.24 -4.98
CA ASP A 257 -21.16 1.87 -6.26
C ASP A 257 -19.93 0.95 -6.08
N TRP A 258 -19.35 0.92 -4.87
CA TRP A 258 -18.15 0.14 -4.52
C TRP A 258 -18.40 -1.01 -3.53
N ALA A 259 -19.51 -0.98 -2.77
CA ALA A 259 -19.79 -1.92 -1.70
C ALA A 259 -21.19 -2.52 -1.78
N VAL A 260 -21.37 -3.69 -1.16
CA VAL A 260 -22.65 -4.38 -1.01
C VAL A 260 -23.05 -4.37 0.46
N TYR A 261 -24.11 -3.63 0.80
CA TYR A 261 -24.56 -3.43 2.18
C TYR A 261 -26.07 -3.19 2.24
N ASN A 262 -26.62 -3.12 3.45
CA ASN A 262 -28.05 -2.87 3.65
C ASN A 262 -28.37 -1.38 3.47
N GLN A 263 -28.97 -1.05 2.32
CA GLN A 263 -29.36 0.31 1.98
C GLN A 263 -30.72 0.65 2.61
N VAL A 264 -30.73 1.48 3.65
CA VAL A 264 -31.96 1.91 4.33
C VAL A 264 -32.73 2.98 3.53
N ALA A 265 -32.03 3.80 2.75
CA ALA A 265 -32.61 4.86 1.93
C ALA A 265 -32.49 4.55 0.44
N GLY A 266 -33.59 4.65 -0.31
CA GLY A 266 -33.61 4.45 -1.78
C GLY A 266 -33.44 3.02 -2.27
N GLY A 267 -33.44 2.03 -1.37
CA GLY A 267 -33.32 0.62 -1.74
C GLY A 267 -34.47 0.14 -2.63
N THR A 268 -34.21 -0.83 -3.49
CA THR A 268 -35.16 -1.38 -4.48
C THR A 268 -36.33 -2.19 -3.86
N GLY A 269 -36.45 -2.20 -2.53
CA GLY A 269 -37.32 -3.12 -1.78
C GLY A 269 -36.80 -4.56 -1.72
N GLN A 270 -35.66 -4.86 -2.34
CA GLN A 270 -35.03 -6.17 -2.24
C GLN A 270 -34.32 -6.32 -0.91
N ALA A 271 -34.53 -7.46 -0.25
CA ALA A 271 -33.79 -7.80 0.96
C ALA A 271 -32.28 -7.82 0.67
N ALA A 272 -31.49 -7.31 1.61
CA ALA A 272 -30.05 -7.37 1.54
C ALA A 272 -29.59 -8.82 1.37
N ARG A 273 -28.69 -9.07 0.41
CA ARG A 273 -28.16 -10.40 0.09
C ARG A 273 -26.72 -10.32 -0.41
N LEU A 274 -26.00 -11.42 -0.32
CA LEU A 274 -24.73 -11.60 -1.00
C LEU A 274 -24.90 -11.41 -2.52
N LEU A 275 -23.89 -10.79 -3.13
CA LEU A 275 -23.77 -10.69 -4.58
C LEU A 275 -22.55 -11.48 -5.07
N PRO A 276 -22.56 -11.92 -6.35
CA PRO A 276 -21.38 -12.47 -6.98
C PRO A 276 -20.20 -11.51 -6.87
N VAL A 277 -19.00 -12.04 -6.69
CA VAL A 277 -17.80 -11.21 -6.57
C VAL A 277 -17.58 -10.34 -7.81
N GLY A 278 -17.04 -9.15 -7.61
CA GLY A 278 -16.67 -8.24 -8.72
C GLY A 278 -17.86 -7.55 -9.41
N MET A 279 -19.02 -7.47 -8.74
CA MET A 279 -20.20 -6.75 -9.25
C MET A 279 -20.17 -5.25 -8.97
N LYS A 280 -19.38 -4.81 -7.99
CA LYS A 280 -19.17 -3.39 -7.65
C LYS A 280 -17.85 -2.87 -8.21
N ARG A 281 -17.58 -1.57 -8.05
CA ARG A 281 -16.30 -0.96 -8.44
C ARG A 281 -15.19 -1.34 -7.45
N PRO A 282 -13.93 -1.49 -7.90
CA PRO A 282 -12.83 -1.81 -7.02
C PRO A 282 -12.31 -0.60 -6.25
N ASN A 283 -11.56 -0.86 -5.18
CA ASN A 283 -10.72 0.15 -4.54
C ASN A 283 -9.53 0.56 -5.46
N PRO A 284 -8.70 1.54 -5.06
CA PRO A 284 -7.58 2.01 -5.89
C PRO A 284 -6.54 0.96 -6.30
N LEU A 285 -6.46 -0.18 -5.60
CA LEU A 285 -5.56 -1.29 -5.94
C LEU A 285 -6.18 -2.32 -6.89
N GLY A 286 -7.44 -2.16 -7.27
CA GLY A 286 -8.16 -3.16 -8.06
C GLY A 286 -8.74 -4.29 -7.22
N LEU A 287 -8.86 -4.14 -5.90
CA LEU A 287 -9.54 -5.09 -5.02
C LEU A 287 -11.03 -4.83 -4.99
N PHE A 288 -11.81 -5.90 -5.07
CA PHE A 288 -13.26 -5.85 -5.04
C PHE A 288 -13.79 -6.34 -3.70
N ASP A 289 -14.98 -5.86 -3.35
CA ASP A 289 -15.74 -6.34 -2.20
C ASP A 289 -14.98 -6.21 -0.86
N VAL A 290 -14.03 -5.26 -0.76
CA VAL A 290 -13.26 -4.99 0.48
C VAL A 290 -14.11 -4.31 1.56
N ILE A 291 -15.27 -3.79 1.19
CA ILE A 291 -16.29 -3.31 2.13
C ILE A 291 -17.61 -3.94 1.73
N GLY A 292 -18.28 -4.56 2.71
CA GLY A 292 -19.55 -5.24 2.49
C GLY A 292 -19.40 -6.61 1.84
N ASN A 293 -20.45 -7.07 1.17
CA ASN A 293 -20.62 -8.45 0.68
C ASN A 293 -20.43 -9.46 1.83
N ALA A 294 -19.32 -10.19 1.92
CA ALA A 294 -18.99 -11.01 3.07
C ALA A 294 -17.92 -10.33 3.93
N ALA A 295 -18.13 -10.34 5.24
CA ALA A 295 -17.07 -9.92 6.15
C ALA A 295 -15.93 -10.96 6.13
N GLU A 296 -14.70 -10.50 6.27
CA GLU A 296 -13.53 -11.33 5.94
C GLU A 296 -12.68 -11.66 7.16
N MET A 297 -12.43 -12.95 7.39
CA MET A 297 -11.51 -13.43 8.42
C MET A 297 -10.05 -13.05 8.10
N VAL A 298 -9.31 -12.51 9.07
CA VAL A 298 -7.87 -12.19 8.96
C VAL A 298 -7.05 -12.93 10.00
N GLN A 299 -5.74 -13.09 9.80
CA GLN A 299 -4.91 -14.10 10.44
C GLN A 299 -4.90 -14.05 11.98
N GLU A 300 -4.98 -12.86 12.57
CA GLU A 300 -4.71 -12.61 13.98
C GLU A 300 -5.90 -12.84 14.93
N SER A 301 -5.57 -13.09 16.20
CA SER A 301 -6.50 -12.95 17.32
C SER A 301 -6.81 -11.48 17.59
N PHE A 302 -8.03 -11.21 18.04
CA PHE A 302 -8.49 -9.89 18.39
C PHE A 302 -7.75 -9.36 19.63
N GLN A 303 -7.36 -8.10 19.58
CA GLN A 303 -6.72 -7.38 20.67
C GLN A 303 -7.30 -5.97 20.68
N LEU A 304 -7.81 -5.49 21.81
CA LEU A 304 -8.26 -4.10 21.92
C LEU A 304 -7.14 -3.10 21.58
N VAL A 305 -7.56 -1.92 21.16
CA VAL A 305 -6.70 -0.77 20.98
C VAL A 305 -6.50 -0.08 22.33
N HIS A 306 -5.25 0.11 22.71
CA HIS A 306 -4.86 0.81 23.94
C HIS A 306 -3.77 1.83 23.61
N ALA A 307 -4.08 3.12 23.76
CA ALA A 307 -3.14 4.23 23.54
C ALA A 307 -2.36 4.14 22.19
N GLY A 308 -3.06 3.84 21.10
CA GLY A 308 -2.47 3.78 19.76
C GLY A 308 -1.66 2.52 19.44
N ARG A 309 -1.74 1.48 20.26
CA ARG A 309 -1.16 0.14 20.02
C ARG A 309 -2.16 -0.96 20.32
N ARG A 310 -1.86 -2.19 19.91
CA ARG A 310 -2.58 -3.39 20.37
C ARG A 310 -2.29 -3.64 21.86
N GLN A 311 -3.33 -3.96 22.63
CA GLN A 311 -3.19 -4.41 24.02
C GLN A 311 -2.55 -5.79 24.10
N GLY A 312 -2.15 -6.23 25.29
CA GLY A 312 -1.49 -7.54 25.47
C GLY A 312 -2.41 -8.77 25.48
N THR A 313 -3.72 -8.60 25.65
CA THR A 313 -4.68 -9.72 25.75
C THR A 313 -5.23 -10.12 24.38
N TYR A 314 -5.18 -11.42 24.09
CA TYR A 314 -5.70 -12.05 22.88
C TYR A 314 -7.09 -12.64 23.13
N GLY A 315 -8.03 -12.31 22.25
CA GLY A 315 -9.42 -12.78 22.29
C GLY A 315 -9.75 -13.73 21.15
N GLY A 316 -10.96 -13.57 20.59
CA GLY A 316 -11.45 -14.32 19.43
C GLY A 316 -10.69 -14.02 18.14
N PHE A 317 -11.25 -14.37 16.99
CA PHE A 317 -10.64 -14.04 15.69
C PHE A 317 -11.17 -12.71 15.15
N VAL A 318 -10.33 -12.02 14.37
CA VAL A 318 -10.67 -10.73 13.76
C VAL A 318 -11.38 -10.94 12.43
N VAL A 319 -12.45 -10.16 12.23
CA VAL A 319 -13.16 -10.05 10.95
C VAL A 319 -13.21 -8.59 10.48
N LYS A 320 -12.97 -8.36 9.19
CA LYS A 320 -12.80 -7.04 8.55
C LYS A 320 -13.84 -6.78 7.46
N GLY A 321 -13.94 -5.53 7.00
CA GLY A 321 -14.73 -5.10 5.83
C GLY A 321 -16.25 -4.93 6.04
N GLY A 322 -16.82 -5.59 7.05
CA GLY A 322 -18.26 -5.65 7.25
C GLY A 322 -18.96 -6.49 6.17
N ASN A 323 -20.27 -6.64 6.25
CA ASN A 323 -21.03 -7.54 5.36
C ASN A 323 -22.31 -6.90 4.82
N TYR A 324 -22.99 -7.63 3.93
CA TYR A 324 -24.20 -7.20 3.23
C TYR A 324 -25.38 -6.80 4.14
N LEU A 325 -25.44 -7.25 5.40
CA LEU A 325 -26.51 -6.88 6.34
C LEU A 325 -26.25 -5.55 7.08
N GLU A 326 -25.03 -5.02 7.00
CA GLU A 326 -24.64 -3.81 7.73
C GLU A 326 -25.10 -2.53 7.05
N GLY A 327 -25.30 -1.46 7.83
CA GLY A 327 -25.66 -0.16 7.29
C GLY A 327 -24.42 0.67 6.91
N GLU A 328 -24.57 1.57 5.93
CA GLU A 328 -23.49 2.43 5.43
C GLU A 328 -22.70 3.14 6.53
N MET A 329 -23.39 3.64 7.57
CA MET A 329 -22.76 4.41 8.63
C MET A 329 -21.82 3.60 9.52
N THR A 330 -21.90 2.27 9.54
CA THR A 330 -20.99 1.42 10.33
C THR A 330 -19.79 0.92 9.54
N LEU A 331 -19.83 1.04 8.21
CA LEU A 331 -18.83 0.47 7.31
C LEU A 331 -17.65 1.43 7.08
N PHE A 332 -16.44 0.93 7.30
CA PHE A 332 -15.19 1.63 7.01
C PHE A 332 -14.00 0.64 6.94
N THR A 333 -12.89 1.00 6.30
CA THR A 333 -11.75 0.09 6.09
C THR A 333 -11.06 -0.30 7.41
N GLY A 334 -11.04 0.62 8.38
CA GLY A 334 -10.53 0.39 9.73
C GLY A 334 -11.41 -0.49 10.61
N MET A 335 -12.64 -0.81 10.19
CA MET A 335 -13.60 -1.55 11.00
C MET A 335 -13.09 -2.96 11.29
N ARG A 336 -13.23 -3.40 12.53
CA ARG A 336 -12.96 -4.78 12.93
C ARG A 336 -14.00 -5.29 13.92
N ARG A 337 -14.32 -6.58 13.80
CA ARG A 337 -15.19 -7.31 14.71
C ARG A 337 -14.42 -8.47 15.33
N GLU A 338 -14.83 -8.82 16.54
CA GLU A 338 -14.39 -10.02 17.23
C GLU A 338 -15.50 -11.07 17.18
N TYR A 339 -15.16 -12.29 16.78
CA TYR A 339 -16.03 -13.45 16.91
C TYR A 339 -15.34 -14.54 17.73
N PRO A 340 -16.08 -15.28 18.58
CA PRO A 340 -15.51 -16.39 19.33
C PRO A 340 -15.12 -17.52 18.38
N LEU A 341 -14.13 -18.35 18.75
CA LEU A 341 -13.75 -19.53 17.94
C LEU A 341 -14.81 -20.65 18.00
N PHE A 342 -15.56 -20.73 19.10
CA PHE A 342 -16.56 -21.76 19.36
C PHE A 342 -17.87 -21.13 19.80
N ALA A 343 -18.98 -21.76 19.41
CA ALA A 343 -20.30 -21.47 19.94
C ALA A 343 -20.48 -22.09 21.33
N ALA A 344 -21.55 -21.70 22.03
CA ALA A 344 -21.83 -22.16 23.40
C ALA A 344 -22.07 -23.68 23.50
N ASP A 345 -22.44 -24.35 22.41
CA ASP A 345 -22.64 -25.79 22.32
C ASP A 345 -21.35 -26.58 22.06
N GLY A 346 -20.21 -25.89 21.94
CA GLY A 346 -18.89 -26.47 21.64
C GLY A 346 -18.61 -26.69 20.15
N SER A 347 -19.55 -26.37 19.25
CA SER A 347 -19.30 -26.39 17.82
C SER A 347 -18.40 -25.22 17.40
N GLU A 348 -17.71 -25.36 16.26
CA GLU A 348 -16.93 -24.27 15.69
C GLU A 348 -17.85 -23.11 15.28
N GLN A 349 -17.51 -21.88 15.67
CA GLN A 349 -18.32 -20.71 15.37
C GLN A 349 -18.39 -20.45 13.86
N ARG A 350 -19.62 -20.31 13.33
CA ARG A 350 -19.93 -20.04 11.92
C ARG A 350 -21.04 -18.99 11.84
N ASN A 351 -21.13 -18.24 10.73
CA ASN A 351 -22.28 -17.38 10.46
C ASN A 351 -22.46 -17.12 8.94
N GLU A 352 -23.67 -16.74 8.54
CA GLU A 352 -24.08 -16.58 7.14
C GLU A 352 -23.47 -15.35 6.43
N THR A 353 -22.67 -14.55 7.12
CA THR A 353 -22.13 -13.28 6.60
C THR A 353 -20.62 -13.24 6.54
N THR A 354 -19.93 -14.22 7.13
CA THR A 354 -18.47 -14.24 7.24
C THR A 354 -17.89 -15.27 6.28
N GLY A 355 -17.04 -14.78 5.39
CA GLY A 355 -16.18 -15.54 4.49
C GLY A 355 -14.73 -15.12 4.70
N PHE A 356 -13.95 -15.13 3.63
CA PHE A 356 -12.55 -14.75 3.66
C PHE A 356 -12.01 -14.48 2.25
N ARG A 357 -10.88 -13.77 2.19
CA ARG A 357 -9.96 -13.80 1.06
C ARG A 357 -8.63 -14.39 1.49
N VAL A 358 -7.77 -14.67 0.53
CA VAL A 358 -6.45 -15.27 0.79
C VAL A 358 -5.31 -14.31 0.51
N ALA A 359 -4.15 -14.58 1.10
CA ALA A 359 -2.87 -13.96 0.78
C ALA A 359 -1.81 -15.04 0.55
N ILE A 360 -0.67 -14.66 -0.04
CA ILE A 360 0.48 -15.54 -0.21
C ILE A 360 1.54 -15.15 0.82
N GLY A 361 1.89 -16.08 1.69
CA GLY A 361 3.02 -15.98 2.62
C GLY A 361 4.18 -16.88 2.20
N ALA A 362 5.31 -16.71 2.85
CA ALA A 362 6.49 -17.56 2.79
C ALA A 362 7.22 -17.51 4.15
N LEU A 363 8.26 -18.32 4.30
CA LEU A 363 9.18 -18.17 5.42
C LEU A 363 9.84 -16.77 5.37
N SER A 364 9.84 -16.06 6.50
CA SER A 364 10.46 -14.73 6.60
C SER A 364 11.99 -14.78 6.54
N ALA A 365 12.59 -15.84 7.09
CA ALA A 365 14.05 -16.04 7.15
C ALA A 365 14.47 -17.39 6.54
N PRO A 366 14.30 -17.58 5.22
CA PRO A 366 14.80 -18.77 4.55
C PRO A 366 16.34 -18.79 4.54
N ARG A 367 16.95 -19.97 4.43
CA ARG A 367 18.42 -20.14 4.52
C ARG A 367 19.16 -19.27 3.51
N SER A 368 18.63 -19.17 2.29
CA SER A 368 19.20 -18.37 1.21
C SER A 368 19.24 -16.86 1.50
N ARG A 369 18.33 -16.35 2.35
CA ARG A 369 18.23 -14.92 2.69
C ARG A 369 18.89 -14.57 4.02
N TYR A 370 19.26 -15.57 4.83
CA TYR A 370 19.89 -15.34 6.14
C TYR A 370 21.11 -14.40 6.09
N PRO A 371 22.03 -14.49 5.10
CA PRO A 371 23.15 -13.54 5.00
C PRO A 371 22.71 -12.09 4.75
N GLU A 372 21.67 -11.87 3.93
CA GLU A 372 21.10 -10.53 3.68
C GLU A 372 20.47 -9.97 4.95
N LEU A 373 19.64 -10.77 5.64
CA LEU A 373 18.99 -10.38 6.90
C LEU A 373 20.03 -10.05 7.98
N PHE A 374 21.06 -10.90 8.12
CA PHE A 374 22.12 -10.67 9.10
C PHE A 374 22.90 -9.39 8.79
N ALA A 375 23.23 -9.15 7.52
CA ALA A 375 23.92 -7.93 7.11
C ALA A 375 23.06 -6.66 7.33
N GLN A 376 21.74 -6.73 7.12
CA GLN A 376 20.81 -5.64 7.43
C GLN A 376 20.76 -5.40 8.95
N TRP A 377 20.50 -6.45 9.74
CA TRP A 377 20.46 -6.37 11.19
C TRP A 377 21.76 -5.83 11.82
N GLN A 378 22.92 -6.16 11.26
CA GLN A 378 24.21 -5.62 11.75
C GLN A 378 24.39 -4.12 11.52
N LYS A 379 23.68 -3.55 10.53
CA LYS A 379 23.64 -2.11 10.25
C LYS A 379 22.59 -1.38 11.07
N GLU A 380 21.54 -2.09 11.51
CA GLU A 380 20.52 -1.52 12.39
C GLU A 380 21.13 -1.06 13.72
N GLY A 381 20.64 0.08 14.23
CA GLY A 381 21.13 0.67 15.46
C GLY A 381 22.55 1.24 15.39
N ARG A 382 23.19 1.31 14.20
CA ARG A 382 24.48 2.00 14.01
C ARG A 382 24.27 3.50 13.84
N LEU A 383 24.99 4.32 14.60
CA LEU A 383 25.02 5.78 14.41
C LEU A 383 25.74 6.16 13.11
N ALA A 384 26.76 5.40 12.70
CA ALA A 384 27.49 5.62 11.44
C ALA A 384 26.57 5.52 10.20
N ALA A 385 25.44 4.80 10.29
CA ALA A 385 24.46 4.74 9.21
C ALA A 385 23.68 6.06 9.03
N LEU A 386 23.64 6.91 10.06
CA LEU A 386 22.80 8.12 10.13
C LEU A 386 23.56 9.41 9.86
N THR A 387 24.89 9.40 9.95
CA THR A 387 25.74 10.57 9.76
C THR A 387 27.12 10.19 9.23
N ASP A 388 27.63 10.96 8.27
CA ASP A 388 29.00 10.81 7.75
C ASP A 388 30.06 11.31 8.75
N ALA A 389 29.64 11.88 9.89
CA ALA A 389 30.54 12.42 10.92
C ALA A 389 31.10 11.35 11.88
N ILE A 390 30.57 10.12 11.84
CA ILE A 390 31.02 9.00 12.67
C ILE A 390 31.43 7.89 11.73
N ASP A 391 32.72 7.58 11.69
CA ASP A 391 33.21 6.42 10.98
C ASP A 391 32.72 5.13 11.65
N ASP A 392 32.55 4.07 10.87
CA ASP A 392 32.18 2.74 11.36
C ASP A 392 33.04 2.26 12.55
N ALA A 393 34.32 2.64 12.62
CA ALA A 393 35.23 2.26 13.72
C ALA A 393 34.98 3.06 15.02
N GLN A 394 34.38 4.24 14.90
CA GLN A 394 34.05 5.13 16.01
C GLN A 394 32.62 4.92 16.52
N ASP A 395 31.83 4.05 15.87
CA ASP A 395 30.46 3.77 16.27
C ASP A 395 30.40 3.16 17.69
N PRO A 396 29.75 3.83 18.66
CA PRO A 396 29.68 3.36 20.05
C PRO A 396 29.04 1.97 20.19
N THR A 397 28.03 1.64 19.38
CA THR A 397 27.39 0.32 19.43
C THR A 397 28.35 -0.76 18.93
N LYS A 398 29.23 -0.43 17.98
CA LYS A 398 30.21 -1.39 17.43
C LYS A 398 31.35 -1.63 18.40
N GLN A 399 31.81 -0.57 19.06
CA GLN A 399 32.77 -0.68 20.14
C GLN A 399 32.20 -1.52 21.29
N LEU A 400 30.93 -1.30 21.67
CA LEU A 400 30.27 -2.06 22.71
C LEU A 400 30.05 -3.54 22.35
N ASP A 401 29.68 -3.86 21.11
CA ASP A 401 29.65 -5.25 20.60
C ASP A 401 31.01 -5.95 20.80
N GLY A 402 32.12 -5.24 20.52
CA GLY A 402 33.47 -5.74 20.73
C GLY A 402 33.82 -5.98 22.21
N ILE A 403 33.41 -5.08 23.10
CA ILE A 403 33.61 -5.22 24.55
C ILE A 403 32.79 -6.42 25.09
N ILE A 404 31.54 -6.58 24.65
CA ILE A 404 30.67 -7.71 25.01
C ILE A 404 31.32 -9.03 24.60
N ALA A 405 31.87 -9.11 23.39
CA ALA A 405 32.54 -10.30 22.88
C ALA A 405 33.83 -10.65 23.65
N ALA A 406 34.54 -9.65 24.18
CA ALA A 406 35.76 -9.84 24.97
C ALA A 406 35.50 -10.14 26.46
N THR A 407 34.29 -9.87 26.95
CA THR A 407 33.93 -10.03 28.37
C THR A 407 33.72 -11.49 28.72
N ARG A 408 34.46 -11.99 29.74
CA ARG A 408 34.38 -13.38 30.20
C ARG A 408 33.39 -13.61 31.34
N ASP A 409 33.01 -12.56 32.07
CA ASP A 409 32.04 -12.63 33.15
C ASP A 409 30.60 -12.66 32.58
N PRO A 410 29.83 -13.73 32.79
CA PRO A 410 28.47 -13.84 32.24
C PRO A 410 27.52 -12.74 32.73
N GLN A 411 27.67 -12.27 33.98
CA GLN A 411 26.79 -11.25 34.52
C GLN A 411 27.06 -9.88 33.87
N MET A 412 28.34 -9.48 33.81
CA MET A 412 28.76 -8.27 33.11
C MET A 412 28.38 -8.33 31.62
N GLN A 413 28.59 -9.48 30.97
CA GLN A 413 28.24 -9.67 29.57
C GLN A 413 26.74 -9.44 29.32
N ALA A 414 25.86 -9.99 30.17
CA ALA A 414 24.41 -9.78 30.09
C ALA A 414 24.01 -8.31 30.31
N GLN A 415 24.64 -7.63 31.28
CA GLN A 415 24.39 -6.21 31.54
C GLN A 415 24.80 -5.33 30.36
N LEU A 416 26.00 -5.54 29.81
CA LEU A 416 26.48 -4.81 28.64
C LEU A 416 25.61 -5.08 27.41
N ALA A 417 25.15 -6.32 27.22
CA ALA A 417 24.22 -6.66 26.14
C ALA A 417 22.88 -5.92 26.29
N GLN A 418 22.31 -5.84 27.49
CA GLN A 418 21.09 -5.08 27.74
C GLN A 418 21.27 -3.59 27.42
N ILE A 419 22.40 -2.99 27.82
CA ILE A 419 22.73 -1.58 27.51
C ILE A 419 22.86 -1.38 26.01
N ASN A 420 23.53 -2.31 25.32
CA ASN A 420 23.71 -2.23 23.87
C ASN A 420 22.39 -2.31 23.11
N GLU A 421 21.48 -3.20 23.52
CA GLU A 421 20.13 -3.29 22.94
C GLU A 421 19.31 -2.02 23.20
N GLU A 422 19.42 -1.42 24.38
CA GLU A 422 18.79 -0.12 24.66
C GLU A 422 19.38 1.00 23.81
N LEU A 423 20.70 1.04 23.65
CA LEU A 423 21.37 2.01 22.78
C LEU A 423 20.94 1.84 21.32
N LYS A 424 20.94 0.62 20.78
CA LYS A 424 20.46 0.33 19.41
C LYS A 424 19.00 0.75 19.22
N ARG A 425 18.12 0.53 20.21
CA ARG A 425 16.73 1.01 20.17
C ARG A 425 16.67 2.54 20.11
N ASN A 426 17.45 3.24 20.93
CA ASN A 426 17.50 4.71 20.90
C ASN A 426 18.04 5.23 19.56
N VAL A 427 19.09 4.60 19.03
CA VAL A 427 19.63 4.94 17.71
C VAL A 427 18.58 4.72 16.61
N SER A 428 17.81 3.64 16.68
CA SER A 428 16.73 3.36 15.73
C SER A 428 15.60 4.39 15.79
N LEU A 429 15.25 4.88 16.99
CA LEU A 429 14.29 5.99 17.15
C LEU A 429 14.83 7.29 16.53
N ILE A 430 16.11 7.59 16.73
CA ILE A 430 16.78 8.75 16.12
C ILE A 430 16.86 8.60 14.60
N ALA A 431 17.18 7.40 14.11
CA ALA A 431 17.24 7.09 12.68
C ALA A 431 15.95 7.48 11.99
N ARG A 432 14.83 7.03 12.55
CA ARG A 432 13.51 7.30 12.03
C ARG A 432 13.15 8.79 12.01
N GLN A 433 13.46 9.53 13.09
CA GLN A 433 13.26 10.98 13.09
C GLN A 433 14.12 11.69 12.04
N ARG A 434 15.37 11.22 11.84
CA ARG A 434 16.27 11.79 10.83
C ARG A 434 15.79 11.49 9.41
N GLU A 435 15.28 10.29 9.16
CA GLU A 435 14.65 9.93 7.89
C GLU A 435 13.44 10.81 7.57
N GLU A 436 12.51 10.97 8.52
CA GLU A 436 11.34 11.84 8.34
C GLU A 436 11.77 13.30 8.09
N ALA A 437 12.77 13.79 8.82
CA ALA A 437 13.31 15.14 8.64
C ALA A 437 13.99 15.32 7.27
N ALA A 438 14.77 14.34 6.81
CA ALA A 438 15.40 14.35 5.50
C ALA A 438 14.34 14.35 4.38
N GLY A 439 13.27 13.57 4.54
CA GLY A 439 12.14 13.60 3.62
C GLY A 439 11.49 14.99 3.54
N ASN A 440 11.12 15.55 4.69
CA ASN A 440 10.53 16.89 4.75
C ASN A 440 11.45 17.98 4.16
N LEU A 441 12.76 17.86 4.36
CA LEU A 441 13.76 18.75 3.76
C LEU A 441 13.74 18.69 2.24
N ILE A 442 13.73 17.50 1.63
CA ILE A 442 13.69 17.32 0.17
C ILE A 442 12.41 17.94 -0.41
N GLN A 443 11.26 17.66 0.21
CA GLN A 443 9.98 18.21 -0.24
C GLN A 443 9.92 19.74 -0.10
N SER A 444 10.40 20.27 1.03
CA SER A 444 10.50 21.71 1.27
C SER A 444 11.42 22.38 0.25
N ALA A 445 12.61 21.84 0.01
CA ALA A 445 13.55 22.39 -0.96
C ALA A 445 13.01 22.34 -2.40
N ALA A 446 12.26 21.30 -2.76
CA ALA A 446 11.57 21.23 -4.05
C ALA A 446 10.53 22.36 -4.21
N LEU A 447 9.78 22.69 -3.16
CA LEU A 447 8.83 23.81 -3.15
C LEU A 447 9.52 25.17 -3.21
N VAL A 448 10.67 25.33 -2.52
CA VAL A 448 11.48 26.55 -2.61
C VAL A 448 12.02 26.75 -4.03
N ALA A 449 12.52 25.69 -4.66
CA ALA A 449 12.96 25.72 -6.05
C ALA A 449 11.84 26.10 -7.03
N GLU A 450 10.63 25.59 -6.81
CA GLU A 450 9.45 25.98 -7.59
C GLU A 450 9.06 27.45 -7.36
N THR A 451 9.19 27.92 -6.13
CA THR A 451 8.97 29.33 -5.78
C THR A 451 9.98 30.25 -6.48
N ILE A 452 11.26 29.87 -6.54
CA ILE A 452 12.30 30.59 -7.30
C ILE A 452 11.92 30.69 -8.78
N ASN A 453 11.45 29.58 -9.37
CA ASN A 453 10.99 29.58 -10.75
C ASN A 453 9.79 30.53 -10.97
N ASN A 454 8.81 30.51 -10.07
CA ASN A 454 7.65 31.41 -10.13
C ASN A 454 8.05 32.89 -10.02
N TYR A 455 9.00 33.22 -9.13
CA TYR A 455 9.56 34.57 -9.07
C TYR A 455 10.28 34.96 -10.36
N ASN A 456 11.04 34.06 -10.97
CA ASN A 456 11.70 34.32 -12.24
C ASN A 456 10.71 34.59 -13.39
N ILE A 457 9.62 33.82 -13.48
CA ILE A 457 8.55 34.06 -14.46
C ILE A 457 7.94 35.44 -14.25
N ARG A 458 7.58 35.80 -13.00
CA ARG A 458 7.02 37.11 -12.67
C ARG A 458 7.99 38.25 -13.01
N LEU A 459 9.27 38.09 -12.69
CA LEU A 459 10.32 39.06 -13.02
C LEU A 459 10.49 39.23 -14.53
N THR A 460 10.40 38.16 -15.30
CA THR A 460 10.48 38.20 -16.77
C THR A 460 9.32 38.99 -17.36
N ASN A 461 8.10 38.75 -16.87
CA ASN A 461 6.91 39.51 -17.29
C ASN A 461 7.01 40.99 -16.91
N LEU A 462 7.41 41.30 -15.67
CA LEU A 462 7.60 42.68 -15.21
C LEU A 462 8.67 43.43 -16.03
N LYS A 463 9.76 42.76 -16.43
CA LYS A 463 10.79 43.35 -17.31
C LYS A 463 10.20 43.70 -18.68
N LYS A 464 9.42 42.79 -19.28
CA LYS A 464 8.75 43.02 -20.57
C LYS A 464 7.73 44.15 -20.49
N ASP A 465 6.96 44.23 -19.41
CA ASP A 465 5.96 45.30 -19.23
C ASP A 465 6.61 46.65 -18.93
N ARG A 466 7.75 46.66 -18.21
CA ARG A 466 8.59 47.86 -18.09
C ARG A 466 9.10 48.33 -19.45
N GLU A 467 9.61 47.43 -20.29
CA GLU A 467 10.08 47.77 -21.63
C GLU A 467 8.97 48.40 -22.49
N LYS A 468 7.75 47.86 -22.42
CA LYS A 468 6.58 48.47 -23.09
C LYS A 468 6.24 49.85 -22.53
N ALA A 469 6.26 50.04 -21.21
CA ALA A 469 5.98 51.34 -20.59
C ALA A 469 7.03 52.39 -21.00
N VAL A 470 8.31 52.01 -21.04
CA VAL A 470 9.40 52.85 -21.54
C VAL A 470 9.18 53.20 -23.02
N ALA A 471 8.82 52.22 -23.85
CA ALA A 471 8.52 52.44 -25.27
C ALA A 471 7.31 53.37 -25.48
N ALA A 472 6.30 53.29 -24.61
CA ALA A 472 5.12 54.16 -24.61
C ALA A 472 5.36 55.56 -24.00
N ARG A 473 6.59 55.86 -23.54
CA ARG A 473 6.95 57.08 -22.81
C ARG A 473 6.16 57.32 -21.52
N ASP A 474 5.61 56.26 -20.92
CA ASP A 474 4.93 56.30 -19.63
C ASP A 474 5.96 56.08 -18.51
N GLN A 475 6.62 57.15 -18.09
CA GLN A 475 7.67 57.10 -17.07
C GLN A 475 7.14 56.70 -15.69
N ALA A 476 5.91 57.10 -15.34
CA ALA A 476 5.32 56.76 -14.04
C ALA A 476 5.13 55.25 -13.92
N THR A 477 4.54 54.62 -14.94
CA THR A 477 4.37 53.16 -14.98
C THR A 477 5.71 52.42 -15.07
N ALA A 478 6.67 52.94 -15.84
CA ALA A 478 8.01 52.35 -15.92
C ALA A 478 8.74 52.36 -14.56
N GLN A 479 8.60 53.44 -13.77
CA GLN A 479 9.16 53.53 -12.41
C GLN A 479 8.47 52.57 -11.43
N LEU A 480 7.14 52.44 -11.51
CA LEU A 480 6.39 51.46 -10.73
C LEU A 480 6.89 50.02 -11.00
N TYR A 481 7.05 49.66 -12.28
CA TYR A 481 7.61 48.35 -12.64
C TYR A 481 9.06 48.19 -12.20
N ALA A 482 9.89 49.24 -12.24
CA ALA A 482 11.25 49.18 -11.73
C ALA A 482 11.30 48.85 -10.22
N GLY A 483 10.45 49.48 -9.42
CA GLY A 483 10.30 49.16 -7.99
C GLY A 483 9.83 47.72 -7.77
N ALA A 484 8.84 47.25 -8.54
CA ALA A 484 8.36 45.87 -8.48
C ALA A 484 9.43 44.84 -8.86
N ILE A 485 10.27 45.15 -9.87
CA ILE A 485 11.41 44.31 -10.28
C ILE A 485 12.46 44.25 -9.16
N ALA A 486 12.78 45.37 -8.52
CA ALA A 486 13.73 45.40 -7.41
C ALA A 486 13.26 44.52 -6.22
N ASN A 487 12.00 44.68 -5.82
CA ASN A 487 11.39 43.86 -4.76
C ASN A 487 11.34 42.38 -5.14
N GLY A 488 10.95 42.06 -6.38
CA GLY A 488 10.91 40.68 -6.87
C GLY A 488 12.30 40.04 -6.92
N ARG A 489 13.34 40.80 -7.25
CA ARG A 489 14.74 40.31 -7.23
C ARG A 489 15.18 40.01 -5.81
N SER A 490 14.91 40.90 -4.86
CA SER A 490 15.20 40.65 -3.44
C SER A 490 14.48 39.40 -2.90
N ALA A 491 13.23 39.16 -3.31
CA ALA A 491 12.49 37.96 -2.93
C ALA A 491 13.08 36.68 -3.54
N LEU A 492 13.50 36.74 -4.81
CA LEU A 492 14.19 35.63 -5.48
C LEU A 492 15.52 35.32 -4.80
N ASP A 493 16.33 36.34 -4.51
CA ASP A 493 17.63 36.19 -3.86
C ASP A 493 17.46 35.60 -2.44
N GLY A 494 16.42 36.01 -1.70
CA GLY A 494 16.07 35.42 -0.40
C GLY A 494 15.64 33.96 -0.48
N ALA A 495 14.82 33.59 -1.48
CA ALA A 495 14.45 32.19 -1.68
C ALA A 495 15.64 31.31 -2.10
N LEU A 496 16.56 31.86 -2.91
CA LEU A 496 17.80 31.19 -3.29
C LEU A 496 18.72 30.95 -2.08
N ALA A 497 18.83 31.92 -1.17
CA ALA A 497 19.57 31.75 0.07
C ALA A 497 19.01 30.61 0.93
N ILE A 498 17.67 30.56 1.11
CA ILE A 498 16.99 29.46 1.82
C ILE A 498 17.27 28.11 1.14
N TYR A 499 17.24 28.06 -0.19
CA TYR A 499 17.55 26.83 -0.92
C TYR A 499 18.98 26.35 -0.66
N ILE A 500 19.96 27.27 -0.66
CA ILE A 500 21.37 26.95 -0.37
C ILE A 500 21.56 26.50 1.09
N ASP A 501 20.88 27.12 2.05
CA ASP A 501 20.89 26.69 3.46
C ASP A 501 20.32 25.26 3.62
N ASN A 502 19.30 24.93 2.82
CA ASN A 502 18.76 23.58 2.76
C ASN A 502 19.77 22.57 2.18
N LEU A 503 20.63 22.97 1.23
CA LEU A 503 21.73 22.11 0.74
C LEU A 503 22.71 21.78 1.87
N ALA A 504 23.14 22.78 2.62
CA ALA A 504 24.02 22.61 3.78
C ALA A 504 23.37 21.76 4.90
N THR A 505 22.06 21.87 5.06
CA THR A 505 21.30 21.00 5.96
C THR A 505 21.24 19.57 5.44
N GLY A 506 21.09 19.40 4.12
CA GLY A 506 21.09 18.10 3.45
C GLY A 506 22.39 17.31 3.64
N THR A 507 23.53 17.98 3.69
CA THR A 507 24.82 17.32 3.94
C THR A 507 25.00 16.81 5.37
N ARG A 508 24.07 17.10 6.29
CA ARG A 508 24.08 16.53 7.65
C ARG A 508 23.57 15.09 7.69
N TYR A 509 23.00 14.60 6.60
CA TYR A 509 22.51 13.23 6.44
C TYR A 509 23.48 12.47 5.53
N THR A 510 23.58 11.15 5.73
CA THR A 510 24.33 10.28 4.81
C THR A 510 23.68 10.30 3.43
N ASP A 511 24.46 10.00 2.40
CA ASP A 511 23.93 9.90 1.03
C ASP A 511 22.82 8.85 0.95
N ALA A 512 22.99 7.71 1.63
CA ALA A 512 22.01 6.63 1.68
C ALA A 512 20.65 7.11 2.20
N VAL A 513 20.62 7.88 3.30
CA VAL A 513 19.38 8.44 3.85
C VAL A 513 18.73 9.41 2.86
N ILE A 514 19.49 10.32 2.25
CA ILE A 514 18.97 11.26 1.24
C ILE A 514 18.38 10.51 0.04
N GLN A 515 19.08 9.51 -0.50
CA GLN A 515 18.63 8.73 -1.65
C GLN A 515 17.38 7.89 -1.32
N ALA A 516 17.31 7.28 -0.14
CA ALA A 516 16.15 6.50 0.30
C ALA A 516 14.90 7.38 0.42
N GLN A 517 15.00 8.52 1.10
CA GLN A 517 13.87 9.42 1.28
C GLN A 517 13.47 10.11 -0.03
N PHE A 518 14.44 10.43 -0.89
CA PHE A 518 14.17 10.95 -2.22
C PHE A 518 13.32 10.00 -3.06
N GLN A 519 13.62 8.69 -3.06
CA GLN A 519 12.79 7.69 -3.76
C GLN A 519 11.35 7.65 -3.25
N ARG A 520 11.17 7.62 -1.92
CA ARG A 520 9.82 7.62 -1.31
C ARG A 520 9.03 8.86 -1.72
N ILE A 521 9.66 10.03 -1.70
CA ILE A 521 9.04 11.30 -2.10
C ILE A 521 8.77 11.35 -3.61
N GLN A 522 9.68 10.82 -4.43
CA GLN A 522 9.48 10.78 -5.87
C GLN A 522 8.23 9.99 -6.23
N GLU A 523 8.02 8.83 -5.59
CA GLU A 523 6.79 8.03 -5.76
C GLU A 523 5.54 8.76 -5.29
N GLU A 524 5.62 9.46 -4.16
CA GLU A 524 4.49 10.25 -3.65
C GLU A 524 4.15 11.43 -4.57
N LEU A 525 5.14 12.20 -5.00
CA LEU A 525 4.96 13.35 -5.89
C LEU A 525 4.46 12.91 -7.27
N ASN A 526 4.93 11.78 -7.81
CA ASN A 526 4.45 11.24 -9.09
C ASN A 526 2.95 10.94 -9.12
N ARG A 527 2.31 10.77 -7.96
CA ARG A 527 0.85 10.56 -7.85
C ARG A 527 0.06 11.87 -7.94
N ASN A 528 0.71 13.03 -7.82
CA ASN A 528 0.05 14.32 -7.95
C ASN A 528 0.00 14.76 -9.44
N PRO A 529 -1.18 14.86 -10.05
CA PRO A 529 -1.31 15.06 -11.50
C PRO A 529 -0.84 16.44 -11.99
N VAL A 530 -0.94 17.48 -11.14
CA VAL A 530 -0.70 18.87 -11.55
C VAL A 530 0.74 19.29 -11.28
N LEU A 531 1.17 19.22 -10.02
CA LEU A 531 2.49 19.71 -9.59
C LEU A 531 3.55 18.61 -9.53
N GLY A 532 3.14 17.34 -9.53
CA GLY A 532 4.01 16.19 -9.28
C GLY A 532 5.25 16.16 -10.16
N LYS A 533 5.06 16.26 -11.49
CA LYS A 533 6.17 16.26 -12.45
C LYS A 533 7.16 17.40 -12.24
N SER A 534 6.66 18.60 -11.89
CA SER A 534 7.51 19.77 -11.62
C SER A 534 8.32 19.53 -10.33
N LEU A 535 7.63 19.15 -9.25
CA LEU A 535 8.26 18.93 -7.95
C LEU A 535 9.26 17.78 -7.96
N VAL A 536 9.01 16.70 -8.72
CA VAL A 536 9.99 15.62 -8.91
C VAL A 536 11.26 16.14 -9.56
N LYS A 537 11.16 16.93 -10.64
CA LYS A 537 12.34 17.55 -11.27
C LYS A 537 13.12 18.43 -10.29
N ARG A 538 12.42 19.21 -9.44
CA ARG A 538 13.06 20.04 -8.41
C ARG A 538 13.74 19.22 -7.32
N ALA A 539 13.07 18.17 -6.82
CA ALA A 539 13.62 17.27 -5.82
C ALA A 539 14.87 16.53 -6.36
N THR A 540 14.84 16.08 -7.63
CA THR A 540 16.02 15.48 -8.29
C THR A 540 17.19 16.46 -8.32
N LEU A 541 16.93 17.72 -8.68
CA LEU A 541 17.96 18.75 -8.73
C LEU A 541 18.50 19.09 -7.32
N PHE A 542 17.63 19.11 -6.32
CA PHE A 542 18.04 19.29 -4.93
C PHE A 542 18.99 18.20 -4.45
N VAL A 543 18.66 16.92 -4.68
CA VAL A 543 19.53 15.80 -4.30
C VAL A 543 20.87 15.86 -5.01
N LYS A 544 20.89 16.20 -6.30
CA LYS A 544 22.15 16.46 -7.04
C LYS A 544 22.96 17.57 -6.37
N HIS A 545 22.34 18.73 -6.10
CA HIS A 545 23.02 19.87 -5.47
C HIS A 545 23.52 19.56 -4.05
N VAL A 546 22.83 18.69 -3.29
CA VAL A 546 23.33 18.22 -1.97
C VAL A 546 24.63 17.41 -2.16
N GLY A 547 24.67 16.54 -3.17
CA GLY A 547 25.89 15.81 -3.54
C GLY A 547 27.05 16.73 -3.93
N ASP A 548 26.77 17.73 -4.77
CA ASP A 548 27.76 18.74 -5.19
C ASP A 548 28.26 19.56 -3.98
N TYR A 549 27.35 20.00 -3.11
CA TYR A 549 27.68 20.73 -1.88
C TYR A 549 28.53 19.86 -0.93
N ARG A 550 28.23 18.57 -0.81
CA ARG A 550 29.01 17.63 0.03
C ARG A 550 30.46 17.55 -0.42
N GLN A 551 30.72 17.59 -1.74
CA GLN A 551 32.08 17.55 -2.29
C GLN A 551 32.81 18.88 -2.23
N GLN A 552 32.11 19.99 -2.45
CA GLN A 552 32.72 21.32 -2.60
C GLN A 552 32.70 22.16 -1.31
N HIS A 553 31.88 21.77 -0.32
CA HIS A 553 31.60 22.49 0.93
C HIS A 553 31.04 23.91 0.76
N ARG A 554 30.61 24.26 -0.46
CA ARG A 554 29.99 25.54 -0.80
C ARG A 554 29.11 25.38 -2.03
N ALA A 555 28.20 26.33 -2.24
CA ALA A 555 27.45 26.48 -3.49
C ALA A 555 27.57 27.92 -4.00
N GLU A 556 27.84 28.06 -5.30
CA GLU A 556 27.87 29.36 -5.97
C GLU A 556 26.43 29.78 -6.35
N PRO A 557 25.87 30.86 -5.76
CA PRO A 557 24.45 31.19 -5.93
C PRO A 557 24.03 31.36 -7.39
N GLU A 558 24.86 31.98 -8.22
CA GLU A 558 24.56 32.18 -9.65
C GLU A 558 24.49 30.87 -10.43
N ALA A 559 25.36 29.90 -10.10
CA ALA A 559 25.37 28.58 -10.74
C ALA A 559 24.12 27.78 -10.34
N VAL A 560 23.80 27.75 -9.04
CA VAL A 560 22.58 27.08 -8.53
C VAL A 560 21.34 27.69 -9.16
N LEU A 561 21.23 29.01 -9.20
CA LEU A 561 20.10 29.71 -9.81
C LEU A 561 19.96 29.34 -11.29
N LYS A 562 21.07 29.33 -12.04
CA LYS A 562 21.06 28.94 -13.46
C LYS A 562 20.50 27.53 -13.67
N GLU A 563 20.90 26.55 -12.85
CA GLU A 563 20.40 25.18 -12.94
C GLU A 563 18.91 25.06 -12.54
N LEU A 564 18.52 25.75 -11.46
CA LEU A 564 17.11 25.79 -11.02
C LEU A 564 16.20 26.35 -12.11
N LEU A 565 16.62 27.39 -12.82
CA LEU A 565 15.83 27.99 -13.90
C LEU A 565 15.87 27.16 -15.20
N ALA A 566 16.97 26.46 -15.48
CA ALA A 566 17.10 25.60 -16.66
C ALA A 566 16.20 24.36 -16.57
N SER A 567 15.98 23.82 -15.35
CA SER A 567 15.12 22.64 -15.14
C SER A 567 13.63 22.90 -15.39
N SER A 568 13.22 24.17 -15.57
CA SER A 568 11.85 24.57 -15.92
C SER A 568 11.57 24.57 -17.44
N GLY A 569 12.63 24.56 -18.27
CA GLY A 569 12.55 24.84 -19.71
C GLY A 569 12.53 23.63 -20.64
N ARG A 570 12.37 22.42 -20.11
CA ARG A 570 12.16 21.15 -20.84
C ARG A 570 11.12 20.34 -20.11
#